data_AF-A0A0R1U5H3-F1
#
_entry.id   AF-A0A0R1U5H3-F1
#
_cell.length_a   1.000
_cell.length_b   1.000
_cell.length_c   1.000
_cell.angle_alpha   90.00
_cell.angle_beta   90.00
_cell.angle_gamma   90.00
#
_symmetry.space_group_name_H-M   'P 1'
#
loop_
_entity.id
_entity.type
_entity.pdbx_description
1 polymer ?
#
loop_
_entity_poly.entity_id
_entity_poly.type
_entity_poly.pdbx_seq_one_letter_code
_entity_poly.pdbx_strand_id
1 'polypeptide(L)'
;MNIVPEMMTKLAKCGSLIEIEEVILRSMLELGQRVMQTYLEALDDQLSSEVPITHQMINRQSRTVNFCFGPVTFKRRYYRVEKAPNEFFLDQQLALAPRSRQSPYLVKMMAKLGQATTMRNTAMALNMLFDSGVSHSAVMEAVHALGAEVIKQLRKPRQPAAGGFRNA
;
A
#
# COMPACT_ATOMS: atom_id res chain seq x y z
N MET A 1 18.15 -2.88 14.56
CA MET A 1 19.27 -3.44 13.76
C MET A 1 19.52 -2.49 12.59
N ASN A 2 20.74 -2.00 12.42
CA ASN A 2 21.09 -1.02 11.38
C ASN A 2 21.23 -1.74 10.02
N ILE A 3 20.52 -1.29 8.98
CA ILE A 3 20.46 -1.96 7.67
C ILE A 3 21.79 -1.87 6.94
N VAL A 4 22.50 -0.74 7.07
CA VAL A 4 23.72 -0.49 6.30
C VAL A 4 24.85 -1.47 6.64
N PRO A 5 25.19 -1.75 7.92
CA PRO A 5 26.20 -2.74 8.27
C PRO A 5 25.85 -4.17 7.80
N GLU A 6 24.57 -4.53 7.86
CA GLU A 6 24.09 -5.83 7.40
C GLU A 6 24.26 -5.97 5.88
N MET A 7 23.92 -4.92 5.13
CA MET A 7 24.11 -4.83 3.69
C MET A 7 25.59 -4.94 3.31
N MET A 8 26.49 -4.20 3.98
CA MET A 8 27.94 -4.28 3.72
C MET A 8 28.51 -5.69 3.95
N THR A 9 27.98 -6.40 4.96
CA THR A 9 28.37 -7.80 5.23
C THR A 9 27.90 -8.75 4.14
N LYS A 10 26.72 -8.52 3.55
CA LYS A 10 26.22 -9.28 2.39
C LYS A 10 27.07 -8.98 1.15
N LEU A 11 27.37 -7.71 0.90
CA LEU A 11 28.15 -7.26 -0.26
C LEU A 11 29.58 -7.80 -0.28
N ALA A 12 30.24 -7.92 0.88
CA ALA A 12 31.59 -8.47 0.98
C ALA A 12 31.71 -9.94 0.52
N LYS A 13 30.58 -10.65 0.35
CA LYS A 13 30.52 -12.06 -0.07
C LYS A 13 30.18 -12.22 -1.55
N CYS A 14 29.86 -11.14 -2.26
CA CYS A 14 29.47 -11.19 -3.66
C CYS A 14 30.69 -11.37 -4.57
N GLY A 15 30.58 -12.26 -5.55
CA GLY A 15 31.62 -12.53 -6.56
C GLY A 15 31.37 -11.86 -7.91
N SER A 16 30.22 -11.22 -8.11
CA SER A 16 29.85 -10.61 -9.39
C SER A 16 29.01 -9.34 -9.23
N LEU A 17 28.97 -8.51 -10.28
CA LEU A 17 28.15 -7.30 -10.29
C LEU A 17 26.65 -7.61 -10.19
N ILE A 18 26.19 -8.72 -10.80
CA ILE A 18 24.79 -9.17 -10.72
C ILE A 18 24.41 -9.44 -9.24
N GLU A 19 25.26 -10.17 -8.51
CA GLU A 19 25.02 -10.43 -7.09
C GLU A 19 25.03 -9.16 -6.25
N ILE A 20 25.94 -8.22 -6.55
CA ILE A 20 26.01 -6.91 -5.88
C ILE A 20 24.70 -6.14 -6.09
N GLU A 21 24.22 -6.03 -7.33
CA GLU A 21 22.98 -5.32 -7.65
C GLU A 21 21.75 -5.95 -6.96
N GLU A 22 21.65 -7.28 -6.97
CA GLU A 22 20.57 -7.98 -6.27
C GLU A 22 20.59 -7.71 -4.76
N VAL A 23 21.76 -7.74 -4.12
CA VAL A 23 21.90 -7.47 -2.68
C VAL A 23 21.52 -6.04 -2.35
N ILE A 24 21.95 -5.05 -3.16
CA ILE A 24 21.59 -3.65 -2.97
C ILE A 24 20.08 -3.46 -3.12
N LEU A 25 19.49 -3.97 -4.21
CA LEU A 25 18.06 -3.82 -4.47
C LEU A 25 17.22 -4.42 -3.32
N ARG A 26 17.51 -5.65 -2.91
CA ARG A 26 16.80 -6.31 -1.79
C ARG A 26 16.94 -5.51 -0.49
N SER A 27 18.14 -5.00 -0.20
CA SER A 27 18.38 -4.20 1.01
C SER A 27 17.59 -2.88 1.00
N MET A 28 17.41 -2.26 -0.17
CA MET A 28 16.58 -1.06 -0.32
C MET A 28 15.09 -1.34 -0.15
N LEU A 29 14.61 -2.49 -0.64
CA LEU A 29 13.22 -2.92 -0.41
C LEU A 29 12.98 -3.18 1.09
N GLU A 30 13.90 -3.88 1.76
CA GLU A 30 13.85 -4.08 3.22
C GLU A 30 13.87 -2.75 3.99
N LEU A 31 14.68 -1.78 3.57
CA LEU A 31 14.69 -0.43 4.14
C LEU A 31 13.32 0.24 3.98
N GLY A 32 12.73 0.17 2.78
CA GLY A 32 11.40 0.68 2.51
C GLY A 32 10.33 0.08 3.44
N GLN A 33 10.40 -1.24 3.68
CA GLN A 33 9.49 -1.92 4.62
C GLN A 33 9.62 -1.35 6.04
N ARG A 34 10.85 -1.19 6.54
CA ARG A 34 11.09 -0.66 7.89
C ARG A 34 10.66 0.79 8.02
N VAL A 35 10.99 1.64 7.05
CA VAL A 35 10.56 3.05 7.01
C VAL A 35 9.04 3.16 7.02
N MET A 36 8.35 2.37 6.20
CA MET A 36 6.89 2.36 6.15
C MET A 36 6.28 1.87 7.47
N GLN A 37 6.84 0.81 8.08
CA GLN A 37 6.37 0.34 9.39
C GLN A 37 6.48 1.44 10.44
N THR A 38 7.65 2.06 10.57
CA THR A 38 7.89 3.13 11.55
C THR A 38 6.98 4.32 11.29
N TYR A 39 6.80 4.71 10.03
CA TYR A 39 5.89 5.79 9.66
C TYR A 39 4.44 5.48 10.07
N LEU A 40 3.93 4.28 9.77
CA LEU A 40 2.54 3.92 10.09
C LEU A 40 2.27 3.86 11.59
N GLU A 41 3.23 3.36 12.38
CA GLU A 41 3.11 3.31 13.84
C GLU A 41 3.22 4.71 14.46
N ALA A 42 4.13 5.55 13.96
CA ALA A 42 4.23 6.95 14.38
C ALA A 42 2.98 7.76 14.02
N LEU A 43 2.40 7.52 12.85
CA LEU A 43 1.14 8.14 12.43
C LEU A 43 -0.03 7.68 13.32
N ASP A 44 -0.10 6.40 13.69
CA ASP A 44 -1.11 5.90 14.65
C ASP A 44 -0.96 6.57 16.02
N ASP A 45 0.29 6.76 16.49
CA ASP A 45 0.58 7.47 17.74
C ASP A 45 0.16 8.95 17.66
N GLN A 46 0.43 9.64 16.56
CA GLN A 46 -0.03 11.01 16.36
C GLN A 46 -1.56 11.09 16.36
N LEU A 47 -2.22 10.25 15.55
CA LEU A 47 -3.68 10.22 15.44
C LEU A 47 -4.35 9.94 16.77
N SER A 48 -3.72 9.16 17.65
CA SER A 48 -4.28 8.86 18.98
C SER A 48 -4.52 10.10 19.85
N SER A 49 -3.80 11.19 19.60
CA SER A 49 -4.00 12.48 20.28
C SER A 49 -5.15 13.32 19.69
N GLU A 50 -5.58 13.01 18.47
CA GLU A 50 -6.65 13.70 17.74
C GLU A 50 -8.01 12.99 17.92
N VAL A 51 -8.03 11.81 18.55
CA VAL A 51 -9.25 11.03 18.78
C VAL A 51 -10.14 11.69 19.84
N PRO A 52 -11.46 11.83 19.60
CA PRO A 52 -12.36 12.43 20.58
C PRO A 52 -12.39 11.66 21.92
N ILE A 53 -12.50 12.38 23.03
CA ILE A 53 -12.52 11.81 24.41
C ILE A 53 -13.65 10.77 24.60
N THR A 54 -14.73 10.88 23.82
CA THR A 54 -15.85 9.92 23.85
C THR A 54 -15.47 8.53 23.31
N HIS A 55 -14.34 8.40 22.62
CA HIS A 55 -13.88 7.13 22.06
C HIS A 55 -12.94 6.41 23.01
N GLN A 56 -13.24 5.15 23.30
CA GLN A 56 -12.42 4.34 24.19
C GLN A 56 -11.49 3.44 23.38
N MET A 57 -10.18 3.55 23.59
CA MET A 57 -9.23 2.57 23.06
C MET A 57 -9.48 1.21 23.70
N ILE A 58 -9.71 0.17 22.88
CA ILE A 58 -9.93 -1.21 23.32
C ILE A 58 -8.60 -1.95 23.40
N ASN A 59 -7.88 -2.02 22.28
CA ASN A 59 -6.59 -2.71 22.17
C ASN A 59 -5.79 -2.24 20.94
N ARG A 60 -4.59 -2.79 20.75
CA ARG A 60 -3.82 -2.65 19.50
C ARG A 60 -3.94 -3.94 18.69
N GLN A 61 -4.17 -3.81 17.39
CA GLN A 61 -4.28 -4.94 16.46
C GLN A 61 -3.22 -4.82 15.35
N SER A 62 -2.59 -5.94 15.03
CA SER A 62 -1.63 -6.01 13.93
C SER A 62 -2.34 -6.15 12.58
N ARG A 63 -1.81 -5.52 11.54
CA ARG A 63 -2.20 -5.76 10.15
C ARG A 63 -0.96 -5.85 9.28
N THR A 64 -1.01 -6.76 8.32
CA THR A 64 -0.02 -6.86 7.24
C THR A 64 -0.63 -6.34 5.95
N VAL A 65 0.05 -5.40 5.29
CA VAL A 65 -0.29 -4.89 3.96
C VAL A 65 0.91 -5.07 3.04
N ASN A 66 0.67 -5.56 1.84
CA ASN A 66 1.65 -5.71 0.78
C ASN A 66 1.81 -4.39 0.04
N PHE A 67 3.04 -3.88 0.05
CA PHE A 67 3.48 -2.73 -0.72
C PHE A 67 4.38 -3.17 -1.87
N CYS A 68 4.75 -2.23 -2.75
CA CYS A 68 5.70 -2.53 -3.82
C CYS A 68 7.11 -2.83 -3.30
N PHE A 69 7.42 -2.57 -2.04
CA PHE A 69 8.68 -2.98 -1.42
C PHE A 69 8.53 -4.21 -0.52
N GLY A 70 7.35 -4.82 -0.49
CA GLY A 70 7.06 -6.05 0.23
C GLY A 70 6.04 -5.92 1.36
N PRO A 71 5.79 -7.01 2.11
CA PRO A 71 4.80 -7.04 3.18
C PRO A 71 5.27 -6.24 4.40
N VAL A 72 4.44 -5.31 4.85
CA VAL A 72 4.69 -4.54 6.08
C VAL A 72 3.64 -4.88 7.11
N THR A 73 4.09 -5.31 8.28
CA THR A 73 3.24 -5.56 9.44
C THR A 73 3.41 -4.43 10.45
N PHE A 74 2.30 -3.79 10.82
CA PHE A 74 2.29 -2.68 11.78
C PHE A 74 1.14 -2.87 12.78
N LYS A 75 1.27 -2.24 13.95
CA LYS A 75 0.21 -2.22 14.96
C LYS A 75 -0.58 -0.91 14.88
N ARG A 76 -1.89 -1.00 15.04
CA ARG A 76 -2.78 0.17 15.11
C ARG A 76 -3.80 0.04 16.24
N ARG A 77 -4.32 1.16 16.71
CA ARG A 77 -5.32 1.18 17.80
C ARG A 77 -6.74 0.90 17.29
N TYR A 78 -7.47 0.07 18.04
CA TYR A 78 -8.89 -0.23 17.81
C TYR A 78 -9.75 0.51 18.83
N TYR A 79 -10.69 1.31 18.34
CA TYR A 79 -11.50 2.19 19.18
C TYR A 79 -12.95 1.76 19.21
N ARG A 80 -13.56 1.84 20.41
CA ARG A 80 -15.00 1.85 20.58
C ARG A 80 -15.51 3.25 20.29
N VAL A 81 -16.39 3.37 19.30
CA VAL A 81 -17.09 4.61 18.96
C VAL A 81 -18.48 4.58 19.59
N GLU A 82 -18.92 5.69 20.18
CA GLU A 82 -20.29 5.79 20.68
C GLU A 82 -21.26 5.91 19.49
N LYS A 83 -22.26 5.03 19.42
CA LYS A 83 -23.31 5.03 18.36
C LYS A 83 -22.81 4.79 16.93
N ALA A 84 -21.58 4.32 16.74
CA ALA A 84 -21.08 3.86 15.45
C ALA A 84 -20.32 2.52 15.59
N PRO A 85 -20.03 1.81 14.48
CA PRO A 85 -19.15 0.67 14.52
C PRO A 85 -17.78 1.03 15.10
N ASN A 86 -17.12 0.06 15.72
CA ASN A 86 -15.75 0.25 16.18
C ASN A 86 -14.82 0.41 14.99
N GLU A 87 -13.82 1.28 15.12
CA GLU A 87 -13.07 1.79 13.98
C GLU A 87 -11.55 1.84 14.25
N PHE A 88 -10.83 1.93 13.13
CA PHE A 88 -9.39 2.12 13.08
C PHE A 88 -9.12 3.46 12.41
N PHE A 89 -8.80 4.49 13.18
CA PHE A 89 -8.57 5.85 12.65
C PHE A 89 -7.44 5.89 11.61
N LEU A 90 -6.36 5.12 11.83
CA LEU A 90 -5.27 5.00 10.86
C LEU A 90 -5.77 4.48 9.49
N ASP A 91 -6.65 3.47 9.48
CA ASP A 91 -7.16 2.89 8.24
C ASP A 91 -8.08 3.89 7.52
N GLN A 92 -8.84 4.72 8.25
CA GLN A 92 -9.67 5.77 7.67
C GLN A 92 -8.84 6.89 7.05
N GLN A 93 -7.86 7.39 7.79
CA GLN A 93 -6.98 8.47 7.35
C GLN A 93 -6.23 8.11 6.05
N LEU A 94 -5.85 6.84 5.91
CA LEU A 94 -5.14 6.31 4.75
C LEU A 94 -6.05 5.69 3.69
N ALA A 95 -7.37 5.74 3.88
CA ALA A 95 -8.37 5.10 3.02
C ALA A 95 -8.06 3.62 2.72
N LEU A 96 -7.57 2.88 3.72
CA LEU A 96 -7.27 1.46 3.58
C LEU A 96 -8.56 0.64 3.58
N ALA A 97 -8.87 0.03 2.44
CA ALA A 97 -10.03 -0.84 2.30
C ALA A 97 -10.03 -1.96 3.37
N PRO A 98 -11.17 -2.24 4.03
CA PRO A 98 -11.28 -3.34 4.98
C PRO A 98 -10.90 -4.68 4.33
N ARG A 99 -10.18 -5.52 5.07
CA ARG A 99 -9.74 -6.88 4.64
C ARG A 99 -8.82 -6.92 3.41
N SER A 100 -8.55 -5.80 2.74
CA SER A 100 -7.55 -5.76 1.67
C SER A 100 -6.15 -5.94 2.24
N ARG A 101 -5.42 -6.89 1.65
CA ARG A 101 -4.00 -7.11 1.92
C ARG A 101 -3.10 -6.31 1.00
N GLN A 102 -3.64 -5.63 -0.02
CA GLN A 102 -2.86 -4.91 -1.02
C GLN A 102 -2.95 -3.41 -0.78
N SER A 103 -1.81 -2.72 -0.81
CA SER A 103 -1.80 -1.25 -0.78
C SER A 103 -2.46 -0.68 -2.06
N PRO A 104 -3.14 0.47 -1.98
CA PRO A 104 -3.77 1.09 -3.15
C PRO A 104 -2.78 1.34 -4.31
N TYR A 105 -1.53 1.68 -3.99
CA TYR A 105 -0.49 1.89 -5.00
C TYR A 105 -0.10 0.59 -5.71
N LEU A 106 0.06 -0.52 -4.97
CA LEU A 106 0.34 -1.83 -5.56
C LEU A 106 -0.82 -2.30 -6.44
N VAL A 107 -2.07 -2.11 -6.02
CA VAL A 107 -3.27 -2.39 -6.84
C VAL A 107 -3.23 -1.62 -8.16
N LYS A 108 -2.91 -0.32 -8.10
CA LYS A 108 -2.75 0.51 -9.30
C LYS A 108 -1.64 0.00 -10.22
N MET A 109 -0.50 -0.43 -9.68
CA MET A 109 0.60 -1.00 -10.47
C MET A 109 0.21 -2.31 -11.13
N MET A 110 -0.43 -3.23 -10.40
CA MET A 110 -0.95 -4.48 -10.94
C MET A 110 -1.90 -4.23 -12.10
N ALA A 111 -2.87 -3.33 -11.92
CA ALA A 111 -3.86 -3.03 -12.94
C ALA A 111 -3.26 -2.36 -14.18
N LYS A 112 -2.23 -1.51 -14.02
CA LYS A 112 -1.53 -0.88 -15.15
C LYS A 112 -0.71 -1.88 -15.96
N LEU A 113 0.09 -2.71 -15.29
CA LEU A 113 0.90 -3.72 -15.99
C LEU A 113 0.03 -4.82 -16.61
N GLY A 114 -1.06 -5.20 -15.93
CA GLY A 114 -2.03 -6.18 -16.43
C GLY A 114 -2.79 -5.75 -17.68
N GLN A 115 -2.75 -4.47 -18.06
CA GLN A 115 -3.28 -4.00 -19.35
C GLN A 115 -2.35 -4.31 -20.53
N ALA A 116 -1.04 -4.40 -20.27
CA ALA A 116 -0.03 -4.60 -21.31
C ALA A 116 0.40 -6.07 -21.44
N THR A 117 0.12 -6.91 -20.43
CA THR A 117 0.56 -8.31 -20.41
C THR A 117 -0.51 -9.24 -19.84
N THR A 118 -0.29 -10.55 -19.91
CA THR A 118 -1.12 -11.50 -19.14
C THR A 118 -0.92 -11.29 -17.65
N MET A 119 -1.93 -11.58 -16.82
CA MET A 119 -1.75 -11.39 -15.37
C MET A 119 -0.66 -12.28 -14.77
N ARG A 120 -0.25 -13.37 -15.46
CA ARG A 120 0.81 -14.29 -14.98
C ARG A 120 2.16 -13.61 -15.18
N ASN A 121 2.36 -13.05 -16.36
CA ASN A 121 3.56 -12.27 -16.68
C ASN A 121 3.62 -11.01 -15.83
N THR A 122 2.48 -10.36 -15.53
CA THR A 122 2.44 -9.24 -14.59
C THR A 122 2.88 -9.65 -13.19
N ALA A 123 2.32 -10.73 -12.63
CA ALA A 123 2.71 -11.22 -11.30
C ALA A 123 4.19 -11.64 -11.28
N MET A 124 4.68 -12.31 -12.32
CA MET A 124 6.09 -12.68 -12.45
C MET A 124 7.00 -11.45 -12.48
N ALA A 125 6.70 -10.46 -13.32
CA ALA A 125 7.50 -9.23 -13.42
C ALA A 125 7.49 -8.44 -12.11
N LEU A 126 6.33 -8.33 -11.45
CA LEU A 126 6.23 -7.68 -10.15
C LEU A 126 7.04 -8.42 -9.09
N ASN A 127 6.99 -9.75 -9.02
CA ASN A 127 7.77 -10.51 -8.03
C ASN A 127 9.27 -10.56 -8.34
N MET A 128 9.66 -10.37 -9.61
CA MET A 128 11.07 -10.25 -10.00
C MET A 128 11.66 -8.90 -9.59
N LEU A 129 10.90 -7.82 -9.75
CA LEU A 129 11.35 -6.45 -9.43
C LEU A 129 11.13 -6.09 -7.96
N PHE A 130 10.12 -6.70 -7.33
CA PHE A 130 9.63 -6.35 -6.01
C PHE A 130 9.39 -7.61 -5.20
N ASP A 131 9.74 -7.59 -3.91
CA ASP A 131 9.43 -8.68 -2.98
C ASP A 131 7.95 -8.66 -2.52
N SER A 132 7.03 -8.50 -3.48
CA SER A 132 5.63 -8.13 -3.23
C SER A 132 4.67 -9.32 -3.01
N GLY A 133 5.11 -10.54 -3.34
CA GLY A 133 4.34 -11.78 -3.15
C GLY A 133 3.00 -11.78 -3.91
N VAL A 134 2.93 -11.10 -5.05
CA VAL A 134 1.70 -10.91 -5.83
C VAL A 134 1.35 -12.18 -6.60
N SER A 135 0.09 -12.63 -6.50
CA SER A 135 -0.43 -13.75 -7.29
C SER A 135 -1.10 -13.27 -8.59
N HIS A 136 -1.22 -14.17 -9.57
CA HIS A 136 -2.00 -13.92 -10.79
C HIS A 136 -3.42 -13.47 -10.48
N SER A 137 -4.08 -14.11 -9.51
CA SER A 137 -5.45 -13.78 -9.11
C SER A 137 -5.54 -12.39 -8.50
N ALA A 138 -4.56 -11.96 -7.69
CA ALA A 138 -4.52 -10.61 -7.14
C ALA A 138 -4.40 -9.54 -8.24
N VAL A 139 -3.67 -9.83 -9.32
CA VAL A 139 -3.59 -8.93 -10.48
C VAL A 139 -4.93 -8.87 -11.21
N MET A 140 -5.60 -10.01 -11.41
CA MET A 140 -6.94 -10.06 -12.02
C MET A 140 -7.95 -9.25 -11.20
N GLU A 141 -7.99 -9.43 -9.88
CA GLU A 141 -8.83 -8.64 -8.98
C GLU A 141 -8.55 -7.14 -9.08
N ALA A 142 -7.27 -6.75 -9.16
CA ALA A 142 -6.87 -5.35 -9.32
C ALA A 142 -7.36 -4.74 -10.63
N VAL A 143 -7.25 -5.48 -11.74
CA VAL A 143 -7.76 -5.05 -13.06
C VAL A 143 -9.28 -4.88 -13.02
N HIS A 144 -10.01 -5.82 -12.42
CA HIS A 144 -11.46 -5.71 -12.27
C HIS A 144 -11.88 -4.53 -11.38
N ALA A 145 -11.19 -4.31 -10.27
CA ALA A 145 -11.44 -3.18 -9.38
C ALA A 145 -11.24 -1.84 -10.10
N LEU A 146 -10.16 -1.71 -10.88
CA LEU A 146 -9.92 -0.51 -11.69
C LEU A 146 -10.99 -0.33 -12.77
N GLY A 147 -11.36 -1.41 -13.48
CA GLY A 147 -12.41 -1.38 -14.50
C GLY A 147 -13.76 -0.93 -13.93
N ALA A 148 -14.14 -1.43 -12.76
CA ALA A 148 -15.38 -1.04 -12.08
C ALA A 148 -15.38 0.46 -11.70
N GLU A 149 -14.24 0.98 -11.24
CA GLU A 149 -14.11 2.41 -10.91
C GLU A 149 -14.21 3.29 -12.16
N VAL A 150 -13.60 2.88 -13.28
CA VAL A 150 -13.73 3.58 -14.57
C VAL A 150 -15.18 3.61 -15.05
N ILE A 151 -15.90 2.48 -14.98
CA ILE A 151 -17.32 2.41 -15.33
C ILE A 151 -18.15 3.36 -14.46
N LYS A 152 -17.87 3.43 -13.16
CA LYS A 152 -18.55 4.32 -12.22
C LYS A 152 -18.32 5.79 -12.56
N GLN A 153 -17.09 6.15 -12.97
CA GLN A 153 -16.76 7.52 -13.40
C GLN A 153 -17.45 7.90 -14.71
N LEU A 154 -17.54 6.98 -15.67
CA LEU A 154 -18.23 7.20 -16.94
C LEU A 154 -19.76 7.33 -16.77
N ARG A 155 -20.33 6.69 -15.74
CA ARG A 155 -21.76 6.78 -15.40
C ARG A 155 -22.13 8.03 -14.61
N LYS A 156 -21.18 8.72 -13.98
CA LYS A 156 -21.44 10.04 -13.39
C LYS A 156 -21.64 11.03 -14.56
N PRO A 157 -22.78 11.73 -14.66
CA PRO A 157 -22.94 12.77 -15.67
C PRO A 157 -21.78 13.77 -15.52
N ARG A 158 -21.11 14.09 -16.64
CA ARG A 158 -20.13 15.18 -16.67
C ARG A 158 -20.83 16.41 -16.09
N GLN A 159 -20.37 16.90 -14.93
CA GLN A 159 -20.82 18.21 -14.46
C GLN A 159 -20.56 19.21 -15.60
N PRO A 160 -21.58 19.97 -16.04
CA PRO A 160 -21.35 20.99 -17.04
C PRO A 160 -20.30 21.94 -16.50
N ALA A 161 -19.27 22.23 -17.30
CA ALA A 161 -18.26 23.21 -16.96
C ALA A 161 -18.97 24.52 -16.59
N ALA A 162 -18.85 24.92 -15.32
CA ALA A 162 -19.49 26.12 -14.82
C ALA A 162 -18.83 27.35 -15.45
N GLY A 163 -19.53 27.96 -16.41
CA GLY A 163 -19.48 29.39 -16.71
C GLY A 163 -18.37 29.86 -17.66
N GLY A 164 -18.78 30.56 -18.73
CA GLY A 164 -17.90 31.56 -19.33
C GLY A 164 -18.07 31.88 -20.82
N PHE A 165 -19.29 32.06 -21.33
CA PHE A 165 -19.47 32.98 -22.47
C PHE A 165 -20.58 33.97 -22.13
N ARG A 166 -20.17 35.16 -21.70
CA ARG A 166 -21.01 36.35 -21.71
C ARG A 166 -21.11 36.79 -23.17
N ASN A 167 -22.33 36.86 -23.69
CA ASN A 167 -22.62 37.47 -24.98
C ASN A 167 -22.22 38.95 -24.93
N ALA A 168 -21.48 39.40 -25.95
CA ALA A 168 -21.35 40.79 -26.34
C ALA A 168 -22.38 41.09 -27.43
#